data_AF-A0A941MYU0-F1
#
_entry.id   AF-A0A941MYU0-F1
#
_cell.length_a   1.000
_cell.length_b   1.000
_cell.length_c   1.000
_cell.angle_alpha   90.00
_cell.angle_beta   90.00
_cell.angle_gamma   90.00
#
_symmetry.space_group_name_H-M   'P 1'
#
loop_
_entity.id
_entity.type
_entity.pdbx_description
1 polymer ?
#
loop_
_entity_poly.entity_id
_entity_poly.type
_entity_poly.pdbx_seq_one_letter_code
_entity_poly.pdbx_strand_id
1 'polypeptide(L)'
;MSRVCLSILRFCLSAWLGIATFFVMLVIDLRQSNLFSPETKFDHPQVLFPLYYKFEFSLLIPALLCGVVLLWHSGIGRGRRIAILQLIIVAVGLAMWDYTNVYPRLLELMAARGVMPVEFHSLHRMSRWLNEALVVACGVATILALIPERTVSKNPPPPTGA
;
A
#
# COMPACT_ATOMS: atom_id res chain seq x y z
N MET A 1 21.69 -1.15 -11.44
CA MET A 1 20.35 -0.54 -11.44
C MET A 1 19.32 -1.43 -10.74
N SER A 2 19.18 -2.70 -11.11
CA SER A 2 18.16 -3.61 -10.55
C SER A 2 18.17 -3.74 -9.01
N ARG A 3 19.36 -3.76 -8.37
CA ARG A 3 19.50 -3.81 -6.90
C ARG A 3 19.01 -2.54 -6.20
N VAL A 4 19.25 -1.37 -6.78
CA VAL A 4 18.76 -0.09 -6.25
C VAL A 4 17.24 -0.05 -6.33
N CYS A 5 16.67 -0.43 -7.47
CA CYS A 5 15.21 -0.55 -7.63
C CYS A 5 14.60 -1.54 -6.63
N LEU A 6 15.25 -2.68 -6.37
CA LEU A 6 14.80 -3.63 -5.38
C LEU A 6 14.82 -3.04 -3.95
N SER A 7 15.87 -2.29 -3.59
CA SER A 7 15.93 -1.59 -2.31
C SER A 7 14.84 -0.52 -2.17
N ILE A 8 14.61 0.28 -3.22
CA ILE A 8 13.53 1.27 -3.25
C ILE A 8 12.17 0.60 -3.11
N LEU A 9 11.91 -0.48 -3.87
CA LEU A 9 10.67 -1.25 -3.79
C LEU A 9 10.43 -1.78 -2.37
N ARG A 10 11.46 -2.36 -1.74
CA ARG A 10 11.38 -2.86 -0.34
C ARG A 10 11.06 -1.74 0.63
N PHE A 11 11.75 -0.60 0.49
CA PHE A 11 11.51 0.58 1.31
C PHE A 11 10.07 1.07 1.14
N CYS A 12 9.63 1.32 -0.09
CA CYS A 12 8.30 1.85 -0.37
C CYS A 12 7.19 0.95 0.17
N LEU A 13 7.26 -0.35 -0.06
CA LEU A 13 6.23 -1.28 0.43
C LEU A 13 6.22 -1.37 1.96
N SER A 14 7.39 -1.45 2.59
CA SER A 14 7.49 -1.52 4.06
C SER A 14 7.05 -0.21 4.73
N ALA A 15 7.47 0.93 4.16
CA ALA A 15 7.09 2.25 4.63
C ALA A 15 5.58 2.45 4.50
N TRP A 16 4.99 2.04 3.39
CA TRP A 16 3.55 2.16 3.18
C TRP A 16 2.75 1.34 4.21
N LEU A 17 3.17 0.09 4.50
CA LEU A 17 2.54 -0.71 5.56
C LEU A 17 2.63 -0.03 6.94
N GLY A 18 3.78 0.56 7.25
CA GLY A 18 3.98 1.33 8.48
C GLY A 18 3.05 2.54 8.54
N ILE A 19 2.94 3.31 7.46
CA ILE A 19 2.04 4.47 7.35
C ILE A 19 0.58 4.05 7.46
N ALA A 20 0.16 2.99 6.76
CA ALA A 20 -1.21 2.49 6.83
C ALA A 20 -1.58 2.10 8.27
N THR A 21 -0.69 1.39 8.96
CA THR A 21 -0.86 1.03 10.37
C THR A 21 -0.94 2.26 11.25
N PHE A 22 -0.03 3.23 11.05
CA PHE A 22 -0.03 4.48 11.81
C PHE A 22 -1.34 5.26 11.65
N PHE A 23 -1.86 5.40 10.43
CA PHE A 23 -3.13 6.09 10.18
C PHE A 23 -4.31 5.37 10.84
N VAL A 24 -4.36 4.04 10.81
CA VAL A 24 -5.40 3.27 11.51
C VAL A 24 -5.36 3.54 13.01
N MET A 25 -4.17 3.47 13.62
CA MET A 25 -4.00 3.74 15.05
C MET A 25 -4.39 5.18 15.40
N LEU A 26 -3.93 6.15 14.62
CA LEU A 26 -4.25 7.56 14.81
C LEU A 26 -5.76 7.82 14.72
N VAL A 27 -6.44 7.23 13.75
CA VAL A 27 -7.90 7.40 13.60
C VAL A 27 -8.65 6.76 14.77
N ILE A 28 -8.23 5.57 15.23
CA ILE A 28 -8.85 4.93 16.41
C ILE A 28 -8.68 5.81 17.65
N ASP A 29 -7.46 6.30 17.90
CA ASP A 29 -7.15 7.14 19.07
C ASP A 29 -7.95 8.45 19.04
N LEU A 30 -7.97 9.14 17.90
CA LEU A 30 -8.76 10.38 17.75
C LEU A 30 -10.26 10.16 17.92
N ARG A 31 -10.79 9.00 17.52
CA ARG A 31 -12.21 8.67 17.72
C ARG A 31 -12.53 8.36 19.17
N GLN A 32 -11.62 7.73 19.90
CA GLN A 32 -11.78 7.38 21.32
C GLN A 32 -11.43 8.53 22.28
N SER A 33 -10.66 9.52 21.81
CA SER A 33 -10.22 10.64 22.63
C SER A 33 -11.37 11.47 23.22
N ASN A 34 -11.26 11.81 24.50
CA ASN A 34 -12.18 12.71 25.20
C ASN A 34 -11.87 14.20 24.95
N LEU A 35 -10.80 14.50 24.22
CA LEU A 35 -10.37 15.89 23.93
C LEU A 35 -11.20 16.57 22.85
N PHE A 36 -11.98 15.81 22.08
CA PHE A 36 -12.75 16.29 20.94
C PHE A 36 -14.24 16.02 21.13
N SER A 37 -15.07 17.00 20.78
CA SER A 37 -16.51 16.82 20.76
C SER A 37 -16.91 15.82 19.66
N PRO A 38 -18.07 15.14 19.78
CA PRO A 38 -18.56 14.24 18.75
C PRO A 38 -18.62 14.90 17.35
N GLU A 39 -18.95 16.19 17.28
CA GLU A 39 -19.07 16.95 16.04
C GLU A 39 -17.69 17.18 15.38
N THR A 40 -16.70 17.60 16.15
CA THR A 40 -15.33 17.87 15.63
C THR A 40 -14.61 16.60 15.19
N LYS A 41 -14.95 15.43 15.77
CA LYS A 41 -14.43 14.14 15.31
C LYS A 41 -14.80 13.81 13.86
N PHE A 42 -15.85 14.42 13.29
CA PHE A 42 -16.21 14.24 11.88
C PHE A 42 -15.33 15.02 10.91
N ASP A 43 -14.55 15.99 11.40
CA ASP A 43 -13.62 16.76 10.58
C ASP A 43 -12.28 16.04 10.40
N HIS A 44 -11.89 15.15 11.33
CA HIS A 44 -10.61 14.43 11.26
C HIS A 44 -10.39 13.66 9.94
N PRO A 45 -11.35 12.88 9.41
CA PRO A 45 -11.18 12.21 8.12
C PRO A 45 -10.92 13.18 6.97
N GLN A 46 -11.50 14.38 6.99
CA GLN A 46 -11.32 15.38 5.93
C GLN A 46 -9.88 15.89 5.86
N VAL A 47 -9.16 15.89 6.99
CA VAL A 47 -7.75 16.27 7.07
C VAL A 47 -6.83 15.08 6.84
N LEU A 48 -7.17 13.92 7.44
CA LEU A 48 -6.29 12.75 7.43
C LEU A 48 -6.33 12.00 6.10
N PHE A 49 -7.48 11.88 5.43
CA PHE A 49 -7.59 11.10 4.20
C PHE A 49 -6.78 11.70 3.04
N PRO A 50 -6.76 13.02 2.79
CA PRO A 50 -5.86 13.60 1.78
C PRO A 50 -4.39 13.28 2.04
N LEU A 51 -3.95 13.33 3.31
CA LEU A 51 -2.58 12.99 3.68
C LEU A 51 -2.30 11.49 3.48
N TYR A 52 -3.25 10.64 3.87
CA TYR A 52 -3.17 9.20 3.65
C TYR A 52 -2.98 8.87 2.17
N TYR A 53 -3.85 9.37 1.28
CA TYR A 53 -3.73 9.12 -0.16
C TYR A 53 -2.45 9.72 -0.76
N LYS A 54 -2.01 10.87 -0.26
CA LYS A 54 -0.72 11.45 -0.69
C LYS A 54 0.43 10.49 -0.39
N PHE A 55 0.52 9.96 0.81
CA PHE A 55 1.55 8.96 1.15
C PHE A 55 1.35 7.64 0.39
N GLU A 56 0.11 7.20 0.24
CA GLU A 56 -0.24 5.99 -0.51
C GLU A 56 0.30 6.04 -1.94
N PHE A 57 -0.09 7.03 -2.74
CA PHE A 57 0.38 7.14 -4.11
C PHE A 57 1.88 7.46 -4.21
N SER A 58 2.42 8.27 -3.30
CA SER A 58 3.85 8.60 -3.29
C SER A 58 4.75 7.39 -3.02
N LEU A 59 4.23 6.33 -2.40
CA LEU A 59 4.99 5.10 -2.13
C LEU A 59 4.64 3.98 -3.11
N LEU A 60 3.36 3.80 -3.46
CA LEU A 60 2.94 2.74 -4.36
C LEU A 60 3.36 2.98 -5.81
N ILE A 61 3.37 4.24 -6.30
CA ILE A 61 3.80 4.53 -7.68
C ILE A 61 5.30 4.21 -7.88
N PRO A 62 6.24 4.68 -7.03
CA PRO A 62 7.65 4.27 -7.16
C PRO A 62 7.85 2.75 -7.01
N ALA A 63 7.09 2.11 -6.12
CA ALA A 63 7.13 0.64 -5.98
C ALA A 63 6.71 -0.05 -7.28
N LEU A 64 5.65 0.44 -7.95
CA LEU A 64 5.19 -0.08 -9.24
C LEU A 64 6.27 0.07 -10.32
N LEU A 65 6.86 1.26 -10.46
CA LEU A 65 7.93 1.52 -11.43
C LEU A 65 9.15 0.63 -11.18
N CYS A 66 9.56 0.49 -9.91
CA CYS A 66 10.65 -0.42 -9.54
C CYS A 66 10.28 -1.89 -9.79
N GLY A 67 9.02 -2.27 -9.60
CA GLY A 67 8.50 -3.61 -9.88
C GLY A 67 8.58 -3.97 -11.36
N VAL A 68 8.29 -3.02 -12.25
CA VAL A 68 8.48 -3.19 -13.70
C VAL A 68 9.95 -3.43 -14.02
N VAL A 69 10.86 -2.60 -13.52
CA VAL A 69 12.32 -2.78 -13.71
C VAL A 69 12.80 -4.13 -13.15
N LEU A 70 12.16 -4.63 -12.08
CA LEU A 70 12.50 -5.90 -11.48
C LEU A 70 12.23 -7.10 -12.39
N LEU A 71 11.40 -6.98 -13.44
CA LEU A 71 11.17 -8.07 -14.40
C LEU A 71 12.47 -8.58 -15.03
N TRP A 72 13.46 -7.71 -15.20
CA TRP A 72 14.79 -8.05 -15.73
C TRP A 72 15.82 -8.50 -14.66
N HIS A 73 15.43 -8.62 -13.39
CA HIS A 73 16.35 -8.92 -12.28
C HIS A 73 16.72 -10.42 -12.15
N SER A 74 17.80 -10.88 -12.80
CA SER A 74 18.22 -12.30 -12.85
C SER A 74 18.29 -13.05 -11.49
N GLY A 75 18.64 -12.37 -10.38
CA GLY A 75 18.75 -12.96 -9.04
C GLY A 75 17.44 -13.42 -8.35
N ILE A 76 16.27 -13.10 -8.91
CA ILE A 76 14.95 -13.45 -8.35
C ILE A 76 14.26 -14.45 -9.28
N GLY A 77 13.50 -15.44 -8.81
CA GLY A 77 12.74 -16.33 -9.71
C GLY A 77 11.70 -15.59 -10.54
N ARG A 78 11.47 -15.98 -11.82
CA ARG A 78 10.50 -15.32 -12.72
C ARG A 78 9.10 -15.22 -12.11
N GLY A 79 8.59 -16.32 -11.57
CA GLY A 79 7.27 -16.36 -10.92
C GLY A 79 7.16 -15.38 -9.75
N ARG A 80 8.21 -15.26 -8.93
CA ARG A 80 8.27 -14.32 -7.81
C ARG A 80 8.28 -12.86 -8.27
N ARG A 81 9.02 -12.52 -9.33
CA ARG A 81 9.03 -11.16 -9.91
C ARG A 81 7.65 -10.77 -10.44
N ILE A 82 7.00 -11.69 -11.16
CA ILE A 82 5.65 -11.48 -11.70
C ILE A 82 4.63 -11.33 -10.56
N ALA A 83 4.69 -12.20 -9.54
CA ALA A 83 3.78 -12.15 -8.39
C ALA A 83 3.89 -10.81 -7.64
N ILE A 84 5.12 -10.34 -7.36
CA ILE A 84 5.34 -9.03 -6.73
C ILE A 84 4.69 -7.91 -7.57
N LEU A 85 4.96 -7.88 -8.88
CA LEU A 85 4.43 -6.85 -9.76
C LEU A 85 2.90 -6.88 -9.82
N GLN A 86 2.29 -8.07 -9.94
CA GLN A 86 0.83 -8.23 -9.99
C GLN A 86 0.17 -7.75 -8.69
N LEU A 87 0.74 -8.09 -7.53
CA LEU A 87 0.24 -7.61 -6.25
C LEU A 87 0.31 -6.08 -6.14
N ILE A 88 1.39 -5.46 -6.62
CA ILE A 88 1.52 -4.00 -6.64
C ILE A 88 0.53 -3.35 -7.62
N ILE A 89 0.31 -3.96 -8.79
CA ILE A 89 -0.70 -3.48 -9.75
C ILE A 89 -2.10 -3.53 -9.13
N VAL A 90 -2.45 -4.65 -8.49
CA VAL A 90 -3.72 -4.79 -7.76
C VAL A 90 -3.82 -3.72 -6.67
N ALA A 91 -2.77 -3.53 -5.88
CA ALA A 91 -2.73 -2.50 -4.84
C ALA A 91 -2.99 -1.09 -5.39
N VAL A 92 -2.27 -0.68 -6.43
CA VAL A 92 -2.47 0.63 -7.08
C VAL A 92 -3.89 0.73 -7.67
N GLY A 93 -4.41 -0.34 -8.26
CA GLY A 93 -5.77 -0.37 -8.80
C GLY A 93 -6.84 -0.19 -7.73
N LEU A 94 -6.70 -0.87 -6.58
CA LEU A 94 -7.61 -0.72 -5.43
C LEU A 94 -7.56 0.69 -4.85
N ALA A 95 -6.35 1.22 -4.63
CA ALA A 95 -6.14 2.60 -4.15
C ALA A 95 -6.76 3.63 -5.09
N MET A 96 -6.53 3.48 -6.40
CA MET A 96 -7.10 4.38 -7.41
C MET A 96 -8.63 4.30 -7.44
N TRP A 97 -9.18 3.09 -7.35
CA TRP A 97 -10.63 2.89 -7.33
C TRP A 97 -11.28 3.55 -6.10
N ASP A 98 -10.71 3.31 -4.92
CA ASP A 98 -11.18 3.92 -3.66
C ASP A 98 -11.11 5.45 -3.74
N TYR A 99 -9.97 6.00 -4.15
CA TYR A 99 -9.74 7.44 -4.28
C TYR A 99 -10.68 8.15 -5.25
N THR A 100 -11.03 7.49 -6.37
CA THR A 100 -11.84 8.11 -7.43
C THR A 100 -13.35 7.87 -7.29
N ASN A 101 -13.77 6.74 -6.73
CA ASN A 101 -15.19 6.34 -6.70
C ASN A 101 -15.81 6.36 -5.30
N VAL A 102 -15.04 6.11 -4.25
CA VAL A 102 -15.57 5.92 -2.89
C VAL A 102 -15.28 7.15 -2.04
N TYR A 103 -14.04 7.62 -2.04
CA TYR A 103 -13.58 8.74 -1.23
C TYR A 103 -14.36 10.05 -1.47
N PRO A 104 -14.60 10.52 -2.72
CA PRO A 104 -15.27 11.81 -2.94
C PRO A 104 -16.70 11.79 -2.36
N ARG A 105 -17.42 10.68 -2.57
CA ARG A 105 -18.78 10.52 -2.06
C ARG A 105 -18.83 10.40 -0.54
N LEU A 106 -17.85 9.71 0.07
CA LEU A 106 -17.71 9.70 1.52
C LEU A 106 -17.45 11.11 2.08
N LEU A 107 -16.60 11.90 1.41
CA LEU A 107 -16.28 13.26 1.82
C LEU A 107 -17.51 14.16 1.77
N GLU A 108 -18.30 14.11 0.69
CA GLU A 108 -19.56 14.84 0.56
C GLU A 108 -20.55 14.52 1.68
N LEU A 109 -20.73 13.22 1.98
CA LEU A 109 -21.63 12.77 3.06
C LEU A 109 -21.13 13.20 4.45
N MET A 110 -19.82 13.22 4.68
CA MET A 110 -19.24 13.73 5.92
C MET A 110 -19.38 15.26 6.04
N ALA A 111 -19.28 15.98 4.92
CA ALA A 111 -19.41 17.44 4.89
C ALA A 111 -20.85 17.92 5.10
N ALA A 112 -21.85 17.10 4.77
CA ALA A 112 -23.27 17.44 4.90
C ALA A 112 -23.77 17.61 6.35
N ARG A 113 -22.95 17.31 7.37
CA ARG A 113 -23.19 17.50 8.82
C ARG A 113 -24.60 17.08 9.29
N GLY A 114 -24.71 15.90 9.90
CA GLY A 114 -25.99 15.44 10.46
C GLY A 114 -26.00 13.94 10.75
N VAL A 115 -27.20 13.37 10.85
CA VAL A 115 -27.37 11.92 10.96
C VAL A 115 -26.85 11.26 9.67
N MET A 116 -25.90 10.34 9.83
CA MET A 116 -25.27 9.69 8.69
C MET A 116 -26.30 8.81 7.95
N PRO A 117 -26.48 9.01 6.62
CA PRO A 117 -27.43 8.21 5.86
C PRO A 117 -26.94 6.76 5.76
N VAL A 118 -27.86 5.83 5.49
CA VAL A 118 -27.54 4.40 5.30
C VAL A 118 -26.43 4.21 4.26
N GLU A 119 -26.41 5.06 3.24
CA GLU A 119 -25.39 5.08 2.21
C GLU A 119 -23.96 5.30 2.75
N PHE A 120 -23.79 6.14 3.77
CA PHE A 120 -22.50 6.36 4.41
C PHE A 120 -21.95 5.05 4.96
N HIS A 121 -22.78 4.25 5.64
CA HIS A 121 -22.34 2.98 6.20
C HIS A 121 -21.95 1.96 5.13
N SER A 122 -22.64 1.91 3.99
CA SER A 122 -22.24 1.05 2.87
C SER A 122 -20.92 1.47 2.25
N LEU A 123 -20.73 2.77 1.99
CA LEU A 123 -19.49 3.28 1.40
C LEU A 123 -18.31 3.14 2.36
N HIS A 124 -18.53 3.40 3.65
CA HIS A 124 -17.50 3.22 4.67
C HIS A 124 -17.07 1.75 4.79
N ARG A 125 -18.01 0.81 4.72
CA ARG A 125 -17.68 -0.63 4.65
C ARG A 125 -16.90 -0.96 3.38
N MET A 126 -17.31 -0.43 2.24
CA MET A 126 -16.60 -0.64 0.97
C MET A 126 -15.15 -0.14 1.05
N SER A 127 -14.93 1.09 1.49
CA SER A 127 -13.58 1.66 1.64
C SER A 127 -12.72 0.85 2.63
N ARG A 128 -13.32 0.33 3.71
CA ARG A 128 -12.63 -0.56 4.64
C ARG A 128 -12.17 -1.85 3.96
N TRP A 129 -13.04 -2.52 3.21
CA TRP A 129 -12.68 -3.74 2.48
C TRP A 129 -11.59 -3.50 1.44
N LEU A 130 -11.66 -2.39 0.71
CA LEU A 130 -10.63 -2.00 -0.26
C LEU A 130 -9.28 -1.78 0.42
N ASN A 131 -9.26 -1.05 1.54
CA ASN A 131 -8.03 -0.83 2.32
C ASN A 131 -7.47 -2.11 2.93
N GLU A 132 -8.32 -3.01 3.42
CA GLU A 132 -7.89 -4.30 3.94
C GLU A 132 -7.26 -5.18 2.85
N ALA A 133 -7.90 -5.27 1.69
CA ALA A 133 -7.37 -5.98 0.52
C ALA A 133 -6.04 -5.36 0.06
N LEU A 134 -5.93 -4.04 0.11
CA LEU A 134 -4.72 -3.30 -0.21
C LEU A 134 -3.57 -3.63 0.76
N VAL A 135 -3.85 -3.64 2.07
CA VAL A 135 -2.88 -4.03 3.11
C VAL A 135 -2.39 -5.45 2.90
N VAL A 136 -3.29 -6.38 2.61
CA VAL A 136 -2.93 -7.79 2.33
C VAL A 136 -2.05 -7.89 1.09
N ALA A 137 -2.43 -7.25 -0.02
CA ALA A 137 -1.66 -7.26 -1.27
C ALA A 137 -0.24 -6.72 -1.07
N CYS A 138 -0.11 -5.55 -0.43
CA CYS A 138 1.17 -4.94 -0.11
C CYS A 138 1.97 -5.74 0.91
N GLY A 139 1.32 -6.35 1.90
CA GLY A 139 1.94 -7.23 2.89
C GLY A 139 2.60 -8.44 2.24
N VAL A 140 1.85 -9.16 1.40
CA VAL A 140 2.39 -10.31 0.66
C VAL A 140 3.49 -9.87 -0.31
N ALA A 141 3.31 -8.75 -1.03
CA ALA A 141 4.35 -8.21 -1.91
C ALA A 141 5.63 -7.86 -1.15
N THR A 142 5.51 -7.32 0.06
CA THR A 142 6.65 -6.97 0.94
C THR A 142 7.41 -8.23 1.35
N ILE A 143 6.71 -9.24 1.86
CA ILE A 143 7.32 -10.53 2.24
C ILE A 143 8.04 -11.13 1.03
N LEU A 144 7.35 -11.17 -0.11
CA LEU A 144 7.95 -11.65 -1.35
C LEU A 144 9.14 -10.80 -1.79
N ALA A 145 9.18 -9.49 -1.56
CA ALA A 145 10.34 -8.67 -1.90
C ALA A 145 11.53 -8.88 -0.96
N LEU A 146 11.29 -9.20 0.31
CA LEU A 146 12.31 -9.33 1.35
C LEU A 146 13.02 -10.70 1.36
N ILE A 147 12.42 -11.75 0.78
CA ILE A 147 13.08 -13.06 0.68
C ILE A 147 14.47 -12.89 -0.03
N PRO A 148 15.54 -13.54 0.44
CA PRO A 148 16.85 -13.42 -0.20
C PRO A 148 16.85 -13.76 -1.70
N GLU A 149 17.74 -13.10 -2.44
CA GLU A 149 18.02 -13.46 -3.83
C GLU A 149 18.77 -14.80 -3.89
N ARG A 150 18.64 -15.55 -4.98
CA ARG A 150 19.48 -16.74 -5.17
C ARG A 150 20.93 -16.27 -5.37
N THR A 151 21.84 -16.75 -4.54
CA THR A 151 23.27 -16.62 -4.79
C THR A 151 23.60 -17.35 -6.08
N VAL A 152 23.84 -16.60 -7.16
CA VAL A 152 24.47 -17.14 -8.35
C VAL A 152 25.91 -17.45 -7.94
N SER A 153 26.20 -18.73 -7.66
CA SER A 153 27.56 -19.18 -7.37
C SER A 153 28.45 -18.79 -8.55
N LYS A 154 29.42 -17.90 -8.28
CA LYS A 154 30.49 -17.53 -9.21
C LYS A 154 31.66 -18.51 -9.12
N ASN A 155 31.46 -19.74 -8.67
CA ASN A 155 32.56 -20.70 -8.69
C ASN A 155 32.85 -21.09 -10.14
N PRO A 156 34.04 -20.76 -10.67
CA PRO A 156 34.44 -21.29 -11.97
C PRO A 156 34.45 -22.82 -11.89
N PRO A 157 34.09 -23.53 -12.98
CA PRO A 157 34.24 -24.98 -13.02
C PRO A 157 35.69 -25.35 -12.67
N PRO A 158 35.92 -26.45 -11.91
CA PRO A 158 37.26 -26.90 -11.61
C PRO A 158 38.03 -27.09 -12.94
N PRO A 159 39.33 -26.72 -12.99
CA PRO A 159 40.12 -26.91 -14.19
C PRO A 159 40.04 -28.38 -14.59
N THR A 160 39.53 -28.64 -15.80
CA THR A 160 39.65 -29.94 -16.43
C THR A 160 41.13 -30.18 -16.65
N GLY A 161 41.73 -31.02 -15.80
CA GLY A 161 43.12 -31.46 -15.95
C GLY A 161 43.29 -32.08 -17.34
N ALA A 162 44.33 -31.62 -18.04
CA ALA A 162 44.80 -32.16 -19.32
C ALA A 162 45.49 -33.51 -19.15
#